data_AF-L7ULB7-F1
#
_entry.id   AF-L7ULB7-F1
#
_cell.length_a   1.000
_cell.length_b   1.000
_cell.length_c   1.000
_cell.angle_alpha   90.00
_cell.angle_beta   90.00
_cell.angle_gamma   90.00
#
_symmetry.space_group_name_H-M   'P 1'
#
loop_
_entity.id
_entity.type
_entity.pdbx_description
1 polymer ?
#
loop_
_entity_poly.entity_id
_entity_poly.type
_entity_poly.pdbx_seq_one_letter_code
_entity_poly.pdbx_strand_id
1 'polypeptide(L)'
;MKLLKQTLCGVVLALSLSACGPLDGAELEPLEQEGQPLEASCVSVDDTLMTTHACGHANNGADNVNVTASATRVATAPDISPRHKHYTLLLPTGAEGSVTFTPAAVTSGTSTVESLSFYLSQNVAFTVVDTTTSATVSPLIGESVSEASCPLIEARTYDLVVGREYILATGPASGNQVRIVPEYHYDSRDRFYRDQDGDGYGANSPVYRFACEPPAGYVKQRFDCDDTNPAIFNC
;
A
#
# COMPACT_ATOMS: atom_id res chain seq x y z
N MET A 1 -30.37 -75.81 0.02
CA MET A 1 -29.36 -76.18 -0.99
C MET A 1 -28.30 -75.07 -0.98
N LYS A 2 -27.12 -75.23 -0.36
CA LYS A 2 -25.89 -75.89 -0.89
C LYS A 2 -25.58 -75.38 -2.32
N LEU A 3 -24.45 -74.76 -2.67
CA LEU A 3 -23.06 -74.96 -2.25
C LEU A 3 -22.16 -73.74 -2.53
N LEU A 4 -21.14 -73.60 -1.68
CA LEU A 4 -19.88 -72.86 -1.81
C LEU A 4 -19.11 -73.15 -3.11
N LYS A 5 -18.27 -72.19 -3.54
CA LYS A 5 -16.87 -72.46 -3.96
C LYS A 5 -15.98 -71.22 -3.77
N GLN A 6 -15.11 -71.30 -2.77
CA GLN A 6 -13.89 -70.49 -2.61
C GLN A 6 -12.71 -71.20 -3.31
N THR A 7 -11.52 -70.58 -3.25
CA THR A 7 -10.14 -71.01 -3.63
C THR A 7 -9.72 -70.77 -5.09
N LEU A 8 -8.48 -70.33 -5.42
CA LEU A 8 -7.22 -70.25 -4.68
C LEU A 8 -6.26 -69.18 -5.26
N CYS A 9 -5.31 -68.79 -4.42
CA CYS A 9 -4.15 -67.89 -4.57
C CYS A 9 -3.25 -68.14 -5.80
N GLY A 10 -2.61 -67.08 -6.31
CA GLY A 10 -1.52 -67.14 -7.28
C GLY A 10 -0.66 -65.87 -7.24
N VAL A 11 0.36 -65.87 -6.39
CA VAL A 11 1.47 -64.89 -6.37
C VAL A 11 2.38 -65.18 -7.55
N VAL A 12 2.65 -64.22 -8.46
CA VAL A 12 3.91 -64.13 -9.24
C VAL A 12 4.20 -62.69 -9.70
N LEU A 13 5.35 -62.20 -9.25
CA LEU A 13 6.35 -61.27 -9.79
C LEU A 13 5.97 -59.96 -10.51
N ALA A 14 6.60 -58.91 -10.00
CA ALA A 14 6.89 -57.63 -10.63
C ALA A 14 7.53 -57.75 -12.02
N LEU A 15 7.17 -56.80 -12.89
CA LEU A 15 8.04 -56.24 -13.93
C LEU A 15 7.47 -54.87 -14.33
N SER A 16 8.33 -53.86 -14.13
CA SER A 16 8.21 -52.46 -14.50
C SER A 16 8.00 -52.24 -16.00
N LEU A 17 7.14 -51.28 -16.39
CA LEU A 17 7.40 -50.37 -17.52
C LEU A 17 6.48 -49.13 -17.43
N SER A 18 7.12 -47.99 -17.64
CA SER A 18 6.68 -46.59 -17.70
C SER A 18 5.44 -46.25 -18.54
N ALA A 19 4.59 -45.33 -18.04
CA ALA A 19 4.12 -44.13 -18.76
C ALA A 19 3.15 -43.24 -17.94
N CYS A 20 3.53 -41.95 -17.79
CA CYS A 20 2.74 -40.71 -17.65
C CYS A 20 1.64 -40.50 -16.57
N GLY A 21 1.94 -39.58 -15.62
CA GLY A 21 1.00 -38.60 -15.02
C GLY A 21 0.86 -38.65 -13.49
N PRO A 22 0.64 -37.53 -12.77
CA PRO A 22 0.56 -36.13 -13.20
C PRO A 22 1.84 -35.33 -12.85
N LEU A 23 1.94 -34.15 -13.46
CA LEU A 23 2.88 -33.11 -13.10
C LEU A 23 2.65 -32.77 -11.63
N ASP A 24 3.68 -32.91 -10.79
CA ASP A 24 3.79 -32.12 -9.57
C ASP A 24 3.89 -30.67 -10.00
N GLY A 25 2.74 -30.07 -10.32
CA GLY A 25 2.55 -28.66 -10.16
C GLY A 25 2.69 -28.42 -8.68
N ALA A 26 3.93 -28.19 -8.22
CA ALA A 26 4.12 -27.29 -7.11
C ALA A 26 3.28 -26.08 -7.49
N GLU A 27 2.16 -25.90 -6.78
CA GLU A 27 1.58 -24.59 -6.62
C GLU A 27 2.78 -23.68 -6.32
N LEU A 28 3.19 -22.92 -7.33
CA LEU A 28 3.80 -21.63 -7.10
C LEU A 28 2.67 -20.85 -6.46
N GLU A 29 2.44 -21.10 -5.17
CA GLU A 29 1.84 -20.14 -4.27
C GLU A 29 2.55 -18.84 -4.63
N PRO A 30 1.85 -17.84 -5.18
CA PRO A 30 2.42 -16.52 -5.23
C PRO A 30 2.69 -16.22 -3.77
N LEU A 31 3.96 -16.19 -3.37
CA LEU A 31 4.33 -15.51 -2.13
C LEU A 31 4.16 -14.02 -2.40
N GLU A 32 2.92 -13.60 -2.68
CA GLU A 32 2.41 -12.30 -2.30
C GLU A 32 2.54 -12.31 -0.78
N GLN A 33 3.69 -11.86 -0.30
CA GLN A 33 3.83 -11.54 1.09
C GLN A 33 2.90 -10.35 1.30
N GLU A 34 1.64 -10.66 1.65
CA GLU A 34 0.59 -9.67 1.87
C GLU A 34 1.14 -8.59 2.78
N GLY A 35 1.24 -7.39 2.22
CA GLY A 35 2.04 -6.34 2.78
C GLY A 35 1.59 -6.01 4.19
N GLN A 36 2.53 -6.03 5.11
CA GLN A 36 2.36 -5.45 6.43
C GLN A 36 2.04 -3.94 6.27
N PRO A 37 1.51 -3.26 7.32
CA PRO A 37 1.62 -1.80 7.40
C PRO A 37 3.05 -1.36 7.11
N LEU A 38 3.21 -0.11 6.63
CA LEU A 38 4.45 0.57 6.27
C LEU A 38 5.66 -0.27 6.68
N GLU A 39 6.23 -1.03 5.72
CA GLU A 39 7.30 -1.95 6.05
C GLU A 39 8.35 -1.19 6.83
N ALA A 40 8.92 -1.78 7.90
CA ALA A 40 9.81 -1.08 8.82
C ALA A 40 11.01 -0.38 8.15
N SER A 41 11.28 -0.70 6.87
CA SER A 41 12.29 -0.10 6.01
C SER A 41 11.82 1.11 5.19
N CYS A 42 10.54 1.46 5.15
CA CYS A 42 10.07 2.65 4.44
C CYS A 42 10.45 3.90 5.22
N VAL A 43 11.39 4.67 4.69
CA VAL A 43 11.89 5.91 5.31
C VAL A 43 11.42 7.18 4.58
N SER A 44 10.89 7.04 3.36
CA SER A 44 10.37 8.13 2.54
C SER A 44 9.22 7.65 1.65
N VAL A 45 8.30 8.57 1.34
CA VAL A 45 7.25 8.46 0.31
C VAL A 45 7.47 9.46 -0.84
N ASP A 46 8.38 10.44 -0.73
CA ASP A 46 8.73 11.35 -1.83
C ASP A 46 9.43 10.59 -2.98
N ASP A 47 9.23 11.04 -4.22
CA ASP A 47 9.74 10.39 -5.43
C ASP A 47 9.34 8.89 -5.59
N THR A 48 8.31 8.44 -4.88
CA THR A 48 7.74 7.10 -5.04
C THR A 48 6.46 7.13 -5.88
N LEU A 49 5.99 5.96 -6.34
CA LEU A 49 4.67 5.84 -6.98
C LEU A 49 3.52 6.35 -6.10
N MET A 50 3.70 6.41 -4.77
CA MET A 50 2.72 7.03 -3.87
C MET A 50 2.52 8.50 -4.20
N THR A 51 3.63 9.25 -4.23
CA THR A 51 3.60 10.68 -4.46
C THR A 51 3.12 10.95 -5.88
N THR A 52 3.60 10.20 -6.86
CA THR A 52 3.12 10.32 -8.25
C THR A 52 1.60 10.11 -8.34
N HIS A 53 1.05 9.12 -7.63
CA HIS A 53 -0.40 8.86 -7.59
C HIS A 53 -1.16 10.02 -6.94
N ALA A 54 -0.73 10.47 -5.75
CA ALA A 54 -1.33 11.58 -5.03
C ALA A 54 -1.32 12.88 -5.86
N CYS A 55 -0.21 13.17 -6.54
CA CYS A 55 -0.07 14.30 -7.46
C CYS A 55 -1.00 14.15 -8.67
N GLY A 56 -1.23 12.93 -9.16
CA GLY A 56 -2.23 12.61 -10.18
C GLY A 56 -3.63 13.07 -9.77
N HIS A 57 -4.07 12.72 -8.56
CA HIS A 57 -5.34 13.20 -8.02
C HIS A 57 -5.38 14.71 -7.86
N ALA A 58 -4.33 15.33 -7.31
CA ALA A 58 -4.30 16.77 -7.07
C ALA A 58 -4.29 17.60 -8.37
N ASN A 59 -3.79 17.03 -9.47
CA ASN A 59 -3.82 17.64 -10.81
C ASN A 59 -5.11 17.33 -11.58
N ASN A 60 -5.90 16.35 -11.15
CA ASN A 60 -7.17 16.01 -11.77
C ASN A 60 -8.35 16.78 -11.13
N GLY A 61 -8.84 17.81 -11.82
CA GLY A 61 -9.97 18.61 -11.34
C GLY A 61 -11.27 17.82 -11.09
N ALA A 62 -11.45 16.64 -11.71
CA ALA A 62 -12.60 15.77 -11.47
C ALA A 62 -12.56 15.05 -10.10
N ASP A 63 -11.38 14.99 -9.49
CA ASP A 63 -11.18 14.39 -8.17
C ASP A 63 -11.37 15.42 -7.04
N ASN A 64 -11.50 16.71 -7.36
CA ASN A 64 -11.65 17.76 -6.36
C ASN A 64 -13.01 17.68 -5.67
N VAL A 65 -12.99 17.74 -4.34
CA VAL A 65 -14.16 17.97 -3.51
C VAL A 65 -13.87 19.17 -2.59
N ASN A 66 -14.68 20.22 -2.71
CA ASN A 66 -14.59 21.37 -1.81
C ASN A 66 -15.31 21.05 -0.50
N VAL A 67 -14.63 21.22 0.64
CA VAL A 67 -15.17 20.91 1.97
C VAL A 67 -14.98 22.10 2.89
N THR A 68 -16.04 22.56 3.53
CA THR A 68 -15.95 23.61 4.57
C THR A 68 -15.57 22.97 5.89
N ALA A 69 -14.33 23.19 6.35
CA ALA A 69 -13.81 22.59 7.56
C ALA A 69 -14.49 23.13 8.83
N SER A 70 -14.62 22.28 9.86
CA SER A 70 -15.09 22.69 11.17
C SER A 70 -14.04 23.54 11.89
N ALA A 71 -14.46 24.63 12.53
CA ALA A 71 -13.58 25.51 13.30
C ALA A 71 -13.09 24.92 14.63
N THR A 72 -13.68 23.82 15.06
CA THR A 72 -13.31 23.07 16.27
C THR A 72 -13.14 21.61 15.92
N ARG A 73 -12.22 20.93 16.61
CA ARG A 73 -11.99 19.48 16.49
C ARG A 73 -13.18 18.74 17.08
N VAL A 74 -14.11 18.29 16.24
CA VAL A 74 -15.31 17.55 16.64
C VAL A 74 -15.54 16.36 15.72
N ALA A 75 -16.06 15.27 16.28
CA ALA A 75 -16.42 14.06 15.52
C ALA A 75 -17.52 14.30 14.46
N THR A 76 -18.29 15.39 14.59
CA THR A 76 -19.30 15.77 13.59
C THR A 76 -18.74 16.67 12.47
N ALA A 77 -17.41 16.81 12.37
CA ALA A 77 -16.80 17.51 11.26
C ALA A 77 -17.05 16.76 9.94
N PRO A 78 -16.94 17.43 8.78
CA PRO A 78 -17.18 16.79 7.49
C PRO A 78 -16.22 15.64 7.23
N ASP A 79 -16.72 14.57 6.62
CA ASP A 79 -15.94 13.39 6.28
C ASP A 79 -15.19 13.54 4.95
N ILE A 80 -13.93 13.11 4.93
CA ILE A 80 -13.09 13.02 3.72
C ILE A 80 -12.54 11.60 3.49
N SER A 81 -13.25 10.58 3.98
CA SER A 81 -12.90 9.17 3.82
C SER A 81 -13.02 8.59 2.40
N PRO A 82 -13.87 9.10 1.49
CA PRO A 82 -13.95 8.56 0.14
C PRO A 82 -12.60 8.62 -0.58
N ARG A 83 -12.19 7.46 -1.12
CA ARG A 83 -10.90 7.29 -1.79
C ARG A 83 -10.88 7.90 -3.20
N HIS A 84 -9.69 8.05 -3.76
CA HIS A 84 -9.45 8.61 -5.10
C HIS A 84 -10.06 10.00 -5.27
N LYS A 85 -9.84 10.83 -4.26
CA LYS A 85 -10.28 12.22 -4.21
C LYS A 85 -9.16 13.08 -3.70
N HIS A 86 -9.13 14.32 -4.17
CA HIS A 86 -8.44 15.38 -3.47
C HIS A 86 -9.48 16.34 -2.88
N TYR A 87 -9.20 16.85 -1.68
CA TYR A 87 -10.11 17.71 -0.95
C TYR A 87 -9.52 19.09 -0.84
N THR A 88 -10.24 20.11 -1.30
CA THR A 88 -9.91 21.51 -0.99
C THR A 88 -10.66 21.89 0.29
N LEU A 89 -9.95 21.94 1.41
CA LEU A 89 -10.52 22.36 2.69
C LEU A 89 -10.58 23.89 2.74
N LEU A 90 -11.78 24.44 2.88
CA LEU A 90 -12.01 25.85 3.19
C LEU A 90 -11.94 26.02 4.70
N LEU A 91 -10.96 26.77 5.17
CA LEU A 91 -10.65 26.97 6.58
C LEU A 91 -11.31 28.25 7.12
N PRO A 92 -11.62 28.31 8.42
CA PRO A 92 -11.94 29.57 9.08
C PRO A 92 -10.78 30.55 8.98
N THR A 93 -11.07 31.85 8.90
CA THR A 93 -10.04 32.87 8.67
C THR A 93 -9.00 32.91 9.78
N GLY A 94 -7.73 32.66 9.41
CA GLY A 94 -6.60 32.72 10.34
C GLY A 94 -6.63 31.68 11.47
N ALA A 95 -7.44 30.63 11.34
CA ALA A 95 -7.61 29.61 12.37
C ALA A 95 -7.45 28.20 11.80
N GLU A 96 -7.39 27.23 12.71
CA GLU A 96 -7.43 25.81 12.36
C GLU A 96 -8.78 25.44 11.72
N GLY A 97 -8.74 24.45 10.82
CA GLY A 97 -9.93 23.75 10.37
C GLY A 97 -9.77 22.25 10.54
N SER A 98 -10.88 21.53 10.74
CA SER A 98 -10.87 20.08 10.90
C SER A 98 -11.94 19.38 10.06
N VAL A 99 -11.63 18.13 9.72
CA VAL A 99 -12.46 17.14 9.03
C VAL A 99 -12.31 15.78 9.71
N THR A 100 -13.18 14.83 9.40
CA THR A 100 -13.04 13.44 9.84
C THR A 100 -12.54 12.53 8.73
N PHE A 101 -11.92 11.43 9.13
CA PHE A 101 -11.45 10.37 8.25
C PHE A 101 -11.57 9.02 8.96
N THR A 102 -12.08 8.02 8.25
CA THR A 102 -12.28 6.65 8.72
C THR A 102 -11.61 5.70 7.73
N PRO A 103 -10.47 5.08 8.08
CA PRO A 103 -9.79 4.14 7.20
C PRO A 103 -10.66 2.91 6.92
N ALA A 104 -10.66 2.43 5.69
CA ALA A 104 -11.24 1.16 5.29
C ALA A 104 -10.15 0.10 5.16
N ALA A 105 -10.49 -1.19 5.31
CA ALA A 105 -9.56 -2.28 4.98
C ALA A 105 -9.32 -2.29 3.46
N VAL A 106 -8.08 -2.08 3.03
CA VAL A 106 -7.68 -2.00 1.61
C VAL A 106 -6.58 -3.00 1.30
N THR A 107 -5.62 -3.18 2.21
CA THR A 107 -4.50 -4.09 2.01
C THR A 107 -4.93 -5.55 1.90
N SER A 108 -5.86 -5.96 2.77
CA SER A 108 -6.58 -7.22 2.65
C SER A 108 -7.98 -7.05 3.24
N GLY A 109 -8.90 -7.98 2.93
CA GLY A 109 -10.25 -7.96 3.53
C GLY A 109 -10.27 -8.15 5.06
N THR A 110 -9.12 -8.46 5.67
CA THR A 110 -8.95 -8.71 7.10
C THR A 110 -8.00 -7.71 7.78
N SER A 111 -7.49 -6.71 7.05
CA SER A 111 -6.67 -5.64 7.62
C SER A 111 -7.36 -4.99 8.81
N THR A 112 -6.64 -4.87 9.91
CA THR A 112 -7.07 -4.13 11.11
C THR A 112 -6.38 -2.78 11.24
N VAL A 113 -5.28 -2.58 10.51
CA VAL A 113 -4.51 -1.35 10.43
C VAL A 113 -4.14 -1.14 8.97
N GLU A 114 -4.19 0.11 8.53
CA GLU A 114 -3.72 0.54 7.21
C GLU A 114 -2.73 1.68 7.37
N SER A 115 -1.76 1.74 6.46
CA SER A 115 -0.83 2.85 6.36
C SER A 115 -1.32 3.85 5.32
N LEU A 116 -1.46 5.10 5.72
CA LEU A 116 -1.98 6.17 4.89
C LEU A 116 -1.05 7.38 4.93
N SER A 117 -0.85 7.99 3.78
CA SER A 117 -0.24 9.30 3.66
C SER A 117 -1.29 10.36 3.41
N PHE A 118 -1.22 11.44 4.17
CA PHE A 118 -1.95 12.67 3.87
C PHE A 118 -0.97 13.66 3.24
N TYR A 119 -1.19 13.95 1.96
CA TYR A 119 -0.41 14.94 1.23
C TYR A 119 -1.09 16.30 1.30
N LEU A 120 -0.31 17.37 1.47
CA LEU A 120 -0.80 18.73 1.62
C LEU A 120 -0.20 19.67 0.59
N SER A 121 -0.99 20.63 0.09
CA SER A 121 -0.50 21.69 -0.79
C SER A 121 0.25 22.82 -0.08
N GLN A 122 0.29 22.80 1.25
CA GLN A 122 0.97 23.80 2.07
C GLN A 122 1.59 23.11 3.28
N ASN A 123 2.78 23.57 3.69
CA ASN A 123 3.40 23.13 4.95
C ASN A 123 2.73 23.86 6.11
N VAL A 124 1.62 23.29 6.59
CA VAL A 124 0.87 23.75 7.75
C VAL A 124 0.96 22.72 8.87
N ALA A 125 0.61 23.13 10.10
CA ALA A 125 0.39 22.15 11.16
C ALA A 125 -0.70 21.16 10.71
N PHE A 126 -0.49 19.86 10.94
CA PHE A 126 -1.44 18.80 10.64
C PHE A 126 -1.42 17.82 11.81
N THR A 127 -2.56 17.66 12.47
CA THR A 127 -2.73 16.79 13.64
C THR A 127 -3.79 15.75 13.35
N VAL A 128 -3.50 14.49 13.67
CA VAL A 128 -4.45 13.37 13.63
C VAL A 128 -4.83 13.01 15.05
N VAL A 129 -6.13 13.00 15.37
CA VAL A 129 -6.65 12.69 16.71
C VAL A 129 -7.61 11.51 16.61
N ASP A 130 -7.34 10.46 17.38
CA ASP A 130 -8.25 9.32 17.54
C ASP A 130 -9.49 9.77 18.33
N THR A 131 -10.69 9.67 17.74
CA THR A 131 -11.92 10.14 18.40
C THR A 131 -12.36 9.27 19.57
N THR A 132 -11.90 8.01 19.62
CA THR A 132 -12.21 7.05 20.68
C THR A 132 -11.36 7.31 21.92
N THR A 133 -10.07 7.58 21.73
CA THR A 133 -9.11 7.77 22.85
C THR A 133 -8.79 9.22 23.15
N SER A 134 -9.17 10.15 22.27
CA SER A 134 -8.73 11.55 22.27
C SER A 134 -7.21 11.75 22.18
N ALA A 135 -6.46 10.69 21.88
CA ALA A 135 -5.02 10.74 21.74
C ALA A 135 -4.62 11.31 20.36
N THR A 136 -3.54 12.09 20.34
CA THR A 136 -2.90 12.48 19.07
C THR A 136 -2.07 11.31 18.55
N VAL A 137 -2.24 10.97 17.27
CA VAL A 137 -1.42 9.98 16.58
C VAL A 137 -0.19 10.67 16.03
N SER A 138 0.99 10.13 16.34
CA SER A 138 2.25 10.65 15.80
C SER A 138 2.47 10.13 14.38
N PRO A 139 2.94 10.96 13.44
CA PRO A 139 3.30 10.47 12.11
C PRO A 139 4.50 9.54 12.18
N LEU A 140 4.51 8.52 11.32
CA LEU A 140 5.66 7.65 11.06
C LEU A 140 6.68 8.35 10.17
N ILE A 141 6.20 9.07 9.16
CA ILE A 141 6.99 9.87 8.22
C ILE A 141 6.36 11.26 8.16
N GLY A 142 7.18 12.30 8.16
CA GLY A 142 6.79 13.67 7.88
C GLY A 142 7.89 14.34 7.08
N GLU A 143 7.63 14.61 5.81
CA GLU A 143 8.65 15.11 4.88
C GLU A 143 8.06 16.04 3.83
N SER A 144 8.95 16.79 3.18
CA SER A 144 8.60 17.64 2.05
C SER A 144 8.54 16.80 0.77
N VAL A 145 7.60 17.15 -0.10
CA VAL A 145 7.45 16.56 -1.44
C VAL A 145 8.12 17.45 -2.47
N SER A 146 8.95 16.85 -3.32
CA SER A 146 9.74 17.58 -4.33
C SER A 146 9.44 17.17 -5.77
N GLU A 147 8.45 16.30 -5.98
CA GLU A 147 8.08 15.78 -7.29
C GLU A 147 7.67 16.90 -8.29
N ALA A 148 8.26 16.86 -9.47
CA ALA A 148 8.06 17.88 -10.50
C ALA A 148 6.58 17.94 -10.95
N SER A 149 6.04 19.15 -11.07
CA SER A 149 4.64 19.40 -11.44
C SER A 149 3.60 18.90 -10.42
N CYS A 150 4.04 18.52 -9.21
CA CYS A 150 3.15 18.23 -8.12
C CYS A 150 2.71 19.51 -7.41
N PRO A 151 1.40 19.74 -7.18
CA PRO A 151 0.91 20.86 -6.38
C PRO A 151 0.96 20.58 -4.87
N LEU A 152 1.37 19.37 -4.46
CA LEU A 152 1.52 18.93 -3.06
C LEU A 152 2.99 19.12 -2.68
N ILE A 153 3.24 19.56 -1.44
CA ILE A 153 4.60 19.94 -0.99
C ILE A 153 5.00 19.29 0.33
N GLU A 154 4.10 18.55 0.97
CA GLU A 154 4.30 17.93 2.26
C GLU A 154 3.50 16.62 2.31
N ALA A 155 4.06 15.59 2.91
CA ALA A 155 3.40 14.31 3.15
C ALA A 155 3.57 13.89 4.62
N ARG A 156 2.51 13.33 5.20
CA ARG A 156 2.56 12.74 6.55
C ARG A 156 1.91 11.36 6.57
N THR A 157 2.67 10.36 7.00
CA THR A 157 2.25 8.96 7.00
C THR A 157 1.87 8.51 8.40
N TYR A 158 0.79 7.74 8.49
CA TYR A 158 0.26 7.21 9.74
C TYR A 158 -0.19 5.76 9.57
N ASP A 159 -0.04 4.97 10.63
CA ASP A 159 -0.77 3.72 10.78
C ASP A 159 -2.08 4.00 11.53
N LEU A 160 -3.20 3.78 10.84
CA LEU A 160 -4.53 4.04 11.37
C LEU A 160 -5.34 2.75 11.45
N VAL A 161 -6.10 2.62 12.53
CA VAL A 161 -6.95 1.44 12.78
C VAL A 161 -8.15 1.51 11.85
N VAL A 162 -8.39 0.42 11.12
CA VAL A 162 -9.52 0.29 10.20
C VAL A 162 -10.85 0.45 10.95
N GLY A 163 -11.76 1.22 10.37
CA GLY A 163 -13.09 1.49 10.90
C GLY A 163 -13.11 2.46 12.09
N ARG A 164 -11.95 2.96 12.52
CA ARG A 164 -11.87 4.00 13.56
C ARG A 164 -11.92 5.38 12.94
N GLU A 165 -12.75 6.25 13.50
CA GLU A 165 -12.81 7.64 13.07
C GLU A 165 -11.67 8.45 13.70
N TYR A 166 -11.06 9.30 12.88
CA TYR A 166 -10.01 10.24 13.26
C TYR A 166 -10.42 11.65 12.88
N ILE A 167 -10.06 12.63 13.71
CA ILE A 167 -10.11 14.04 13.34
C ILE A 167 -8.77 14.39 12.70
N LEU A 168 -8.83 14.93 11.49
CA LEU A 168 -7.70 15.55 10.80
C LEU A 168 -7.83 17.05 10.94
N ALA A 169 -6.87 17.69 11.61
CA ALA A 169 -6.90 19.12 11.89
C ALA A 169 -5.68 19.81 11.27
N THR A 170 -5.93 20.85 10.47
CA THR A 170 -4.89 21.65 9.84
C THR A 170 -4.80 23.02 10.46
N GLY A 171 -3.60 23.51 10.77
CA GLY A 171 -3.39 24.90 11.18
C GLY A 171 -3.81 25.91 10.10
N PRO A 172 -3.73 27.22 10.41
CA PRO A 172 -4.04 28.27 9.45
C PRO A 172 -3.21 28.10 8.16
N ALA A 173 -3.85 28.32 7.01
CA ALA A 173 -3.23 28.21 5.69
C ALA A 173 -3.39 29.51 4.90
N SER A 174 -2.47 29.75 3.96
CA SER A 174 -2.57 30.87 3.03
C SER A 174 -3.86 30.76 2.21
N GLY A 175 -4.55 31.88 2.02
CA GLY A 175 -5.84 31.93 1.32
C GLY A 175 -6.99 31.27 2.08
N ASN A 176 -6.81 30.93 3.37
CA ASN A 176 -7.78 30.18 4.18
C ASN A 176 -8.23 28.87 3.52
N GLN A 177 -7.32 28.21 2.79
CA GLN A 177 -7.60 26.90 2.22
C GLN A 177 -6.36 26.03 2.18
N VAL A 178 -6.53 24.71 2.27
CA VAL A 178 -5.46 23.73 2.06
C VAL A 178 -6.01 22.54 1.29
N ARG A 179 -5.24 22.03 0.32
CA ARG A 179 -5.60 20.78 -0.35
C ARG A 179 -5.03 19.61 0.44
N ILE A 180 -5.83 18.56 0.58
CA ILE A 180 -5.43 17.30 1.19
C ILE A 180 -5.74 16.16 0.23
N VAL A 181 -4.79 15.26 0.06
CA VAL A 181 -4.96 14.00 -0.67
C VAL A 181 -4.64 12.84 0.27
N PRO A 182 -5.66 12.10 0.73
CA PRO A 182 -5.46 10.86 1.48
C PRO A 182 -5.16 9.70 0.51
N GLU A 183 -3.99 9.08 0.64
CA GLU A 183 -3.62 7.90 -0.14
C GLU A 183 -3.29 6.71 0.75
N TYR A 184 -3.83 5.54 0.40
CA TYR A 184 -3.45 4.28 1.01
C TYR A 184 -2.14 3.81 0.39
N HIS A 185 -1.23 3.34 1.24
CA HIS A 185 0.05 2.85 0.73
C HIS A 185 -0.15 1.69 -0.22
N TYR A 186 -1.11 0.82 0.06
CA TYR A 186 -1.45 -0.32 -0.79
C TYR A 186 -1.74 0.03 -2.25
N ASP A 187 -2.41 1.16 -2.51
CA ASP A 187 -2.95 1.48 -3.83
C ASP A 187 -1.85 1.76 -4.89
N SER A 188 -0.61 2.02 -4.46
CA SER A 188 0.47 2.43 -5.36
C SER A 188 1.88 1.87 -5.04
N ARG A 189 2.03 0.82 -4.21
CA ARG A 189 3.38 0.38 -3.75
C ARG A 189 4.26 -0.05 -4.92
N ASP A 190 5.55 0.28 -4.82
CA ASP A 190 6.53 -0.18 -5.79
C ASP A 190 6.75 -1.67 -5.66
N ARG A 191 6.95 -2.32 -6.81
CA ARG A 191 7.27 -3.74 -6.90
C ARG A 191 8.76 -3.90 -7.13
N PHE A 192 9.41 -4.68 -6.27
CA PHE A 192 10.83 -5.00 -6.34
C PHE A 192 11.05 -6.50 -6.53
N TYR A 193 12.05 -6.85 -7.31
CA TYR A 193 12.39 -8.21 -7.74
C TYR A 193 13.76 -8.57 -7.17
N ARG A 194 13.94 -9.80 -6.72
CA ARG A 194 15.23 -10.24 -6.16
C ARG A 194 16.32 -10.15 -7.22
N ASP A 195 17.47 -9.60 -6.85
CA ASP A 195 18.69 -9.52 -7.65
C ASP A 195 19.78 -10.27 -6.89
N GLN A 196 19.94 -11.56 -7.21
CA GLN A 196 20.81 -12.48 -6.47
C GLN A 196 22.26 -12.41 -6.95
N ASP A 197 22.53 -12.05 -8.20
CA ASP A 197 23.88 -11.98 -8.76
C ASP A 197 24.47 -10.56 -8.83
N GLY A 198 23.65 -9.53 -8.60
CA GLY A 198 24.07 -8.14 -8.45
C GLY A 198 24.26 -7.39 -9.75
N ASP A 199 23.62 -7.80 -10.84
CA ASP A 199 23.74 -7.17 -12.16
C ASP A 199 22.81 -5.95 -12.36
N GLY A 200 21.88 -5.74 -11.42
CA GLY A 200 20.91 -4.63 -11.42
C GLY A 200 19.58 -4.96 -12.09
N TYR A 201 19.37 -6.18 -12.57
CA TYR A 201 18.10 -6.72 -13.04
C TYR A 201 17.61 -7.77 -12.04
N GLY A 202 16.32 -7.71 -11.71
CA GLY A 202 15.74 -8.69 -10.81
C GLY A 202 15.08 -9.84 -11.57
N ALA A 203 15.07 -11.01 -10.93
CA ALA A 203 14.55 -12.28 -11.43
C ALA A 203 13.23 -12.14 -12.19
N ASN A 204 13.12 -12.79 -13.36
CA ASN A 204 11.88 -12.93 -14.12
C ASN A 204 10.88 -13.94 -13.51
N SER A 205 10.96 -14.18 -12.20
CA SER A 205 10.17 -15.13 -11.42
C SER A 205 9.09 -14.39 -10.62
N PRO A 206 7.96 -15.01 -10.22
CA PRO A 206 6.94 -14.38 -9.38
C PRO A 206 7.41 -14.01 -7.96
N VAL A 207 8.71 -14.08 -7.67
CA VAL A 207 9.30 -13.66 -6.39
C VAL A 207 9.53 -12.15 -6.44
N TYR A 208 8.51 -11.39 -6.02
CA TYR A 208 8.60 -9.95 -5.85
C TYR A 208 8.11 -9.52 -4.46
N ARG A 209 8.49 -8.32 -4.05
CA ARG A 209 8.02 -7.68 -2.82
C ARG A 209 7.45 -6.31 -3.13
N PHE A 210 6.46 -5.89 -2.36
CA PHE A 210 5.94 -4.54 -2.40
C PHE A 210 6.57 -3.71 -1.28
N ALA A 211 7.22 -2.59 -1.61
CA ALA A 211 7.82 -1.71 -0.62
C ALA A 211 7.82 -0.25 -1.12
N CYS A 212 8.19 0.70 -0.26
CA CYS A 212 8.43 2.08 -0.68
C CYS A 212 9.81 2.25 -1.32
N GLU A 213 10.80 1.54 -0.78
CA GLU A 213 12.19 1.54 -1.23
C GLU A 213 12.64 0.11 -1.51
N PRO A 214 13.65 -0.10 -2.39
CA PRO A 214 14.14 -1.42 -2.69
C PRO A 214 14.65 -2.13 -1.41
N PRO A 215 14.10 -3.30 -1.04
CA PRO A 215 14.68 -4.11 0.01
C PRO A 215 16.11 -4.53 -0.35
N ALA A 216 16.93 -4.87 0.66
CA ALA A 216 18.29 -5.36 0.41
C ALA A 216 18.26 -6.63 -0.48
N GLY A 217 19.03 -6.60 -1.58
CA GLY A 217 19.05 -7.68 -2.57
C GLY A 217 17.84 -7.70 -3.51
N TYR A 218 17.10 -6.60 -3.60
CA TYR A 218 15.99 -6.42 -4.53
C TYR A 218 16.15 -5.12 -5.34
N VAL A 219 15.72 -5.13 -6.59
CA VAL A 219 15.78 -4.00 -7.52
C VAL A 219 14.43 -3.79 -8.23
N LYS A 220 14.19 -2.57 -8.72
CA LYS A 220 12.94 -2.22 -9.42
C LYS A 220 12.91 -2.74 -10.86
N GLN A 221 14.07 -2.81 -11.48
CA GLN A 221 14.22 -3.30 -12.84
C GLN A 221 13.97 -4.81 -12.86
N ARG A 222 13.06 -5.26 -13.71
CA ARG A 222 12.77 -6.70 -13.88
C ARG A 222 13.46 -7.24 -15.12
N PHE A 223 13.30 -8.55 -15.33
CA PHE A 223 13.71 -9.31 -16.50
C PHE A 223 15.15 -9.79 -16.51
N ASP A 224 15.62 -10.27 -15.37
CA ASP A 224 16.77 -11.17 -15.34
C ASP A 224 16.34 -12.60 -15.73
N CYS A 225 17.00 -13.15 -16.74
CA CYS A 225 16.68 -14.46 -17.31
C CYS A 225 17.35 -15.60 -16.56
N ASP A 226 18.45 -15.31 -15.87
CA ASP A 226 19.20 -16.23 -15.02
C ASP A 226 19.81 -15.45 -13.85
N ASP A 227 19.01 -15.28 -12.78
CA ASP A 227 19.32 -14.62 -11.49
C ASP A 227 20.45 -15.31 -10.68
N THR A 228 21.29 -16.09 -11.35
CA THR A 228 22.52 -16.69 -10.82
C THR A 228 23.74 -16.35 -11.67
N ASN A 229 23.58 -15.62 -12.77
CA ASN A 229 24.60 -15.30 -13.74
C ASN A 229 24.46 -13.87 -14.30
N PRO A 230 25.34 -12.94 -13.89
CA PRO A 230 25.19 -11.50 -14.14
C PRO A 230 25.43 -11.08 -15.61
N ALA A 231 25.56 -12.06 -16.51
CA ALA A 231 25.75 -11.88 -17.94
C ALA A 231 24.51 -12.21 -18.78
N ILE A 232 23.41 -12.67 -18.17
CA ILE A 232 22.21 -13.16 -18.88
C ILE A 232 20.95 -12.43 -18.38
N PHE A 233 20.78 -11.18 -18.81
CA PHE A 233 19.64 -10.33 -18.47
C PHE A 233 18.88 -9.82 -19.72
N ASN A 234 17.75 -9.14 -19.50
CA ASN A 234 16.91 -8.47 -20.51
C ASN A 234 16.18 -9.40 -21.50
N CYS A 235 15.41 -10.33 -20.92
CA CYS A 235 14.24 -10.96 -21.55
C CYS A 235 12.96 -10.14 -21.26
#